data_AF-A0A7K4MQ37-F1
#
_entry.id   AF-A0A7K4MQ37-F1
#
_cell.length_a   1.000
_cell.length_b   1.000
_cell.length_c   1.000
_cell.angle_alpha   90.00
_cell.angle_beta   90.00
_cell.angle_gamma   90.00
#
_symmetry.space_group_name_H-M   'P 1'
#
loop_
_entity.id
_entity.type
_entity.pdbx_description
1 polymer ?
#
loop_
_entity_poly.entity_id
_entity_poly.type
_entity_poly.pdbx_seq_one_letter_code
_entity_poly.pdbx_strand_id
1 'polypeptide(L)'
;MATKLDISELDFDAVKANLKTFLSDQTEFSDYDFEGSGMSVLLDVLAYNTHYLGYNANMLANEMFLDSADLRSSVVSLAKAVGYTPTSAKASSANINVVVNNATGASLTMTRGTKFTTTVNSQSYSFVNNADVSIAPVDGVYTFSSLPIYEGSLLTFKYTVDTTDIEQRFIIPNNNVDTTTLTVKVQNSSSDSTTNTYTLATGITELDDTSKVYFLQEIENLKFEVYFGDGVLGKAVEDGNIVILDYIVTNRSAANGASTFALSGNIGGFSDVTITTNGNAAGGTGPESISSIKYNAPRDYSAQDRAVTADDYKTRVKTLYANADAVQVWGGEDHSTPNYGKVYISIKAKSGANLTVATKDSIVTDLKRYAVASVTPTIIDPETTYLTLVSNFKYNSSITTKDVTTLQTNVLSTISTYSTDSLQNFTGMFRHSALVKNIDATDTSILSNVTTVKLYKYFAPTLNSALKYTISYNNAFYNPHSDHNKSAGGIVSSTGFKINDDSSANEHFLDDDGSGIIRAYYLVSGVRTYTDSTYGTINYTTGEIILTAAHLTSISNIDGATSTVVRVFVIPNSNDIVPVRNQILQIDTANSTVTGEVDTIASGSSQAGTSYTTSSSYSS
;
A
#
# COMPACT_ATOMS: atom_id res chain seq x y z
N MET A 1 36.69 1.19 59.98
CA MET A 1 36.54 1.54 58.55
C MET A 1 35.10 1.26 58.19
N ALA A 2 34.42 2.14 57.44
CA ALA A 2 33.03 1.90 57.03
C ALA A 2 32.99 0.62 56.16
N THR A 3 32.42 -0.45 56.70
CA THR A 3 32.22 -1.74 56.05
C THR A 3 31.17 -1.56 54.96
N LYS A 4 31.61 -1.55 53.71
CA LYS A 4 30.73 -1.41 52.55
C LYS A 4 30.04 -2.75 52.33
N LEU A 5 28.72 -2.78 52.44
CA LEU A 5 27.92 -3.92 52.01
C LEU A 5 28.18 -4.14 50.51
N ASP A 6 28.49 -5.37 50.08
CA ASP A 6 28.59 -5.69 48.66
C ASP A 6 27.18 -5.99 48.13
N ILE A 7 26.64 -5.07 47.32
CA ILE A 7 25.22 -5.08 46.89
C ILE A 7 25.08 -5.63 45.46
N SER A 8 26.14 -6.17 44.85
CA SER A 8 26.09 -6.64 43.46
C SER A 8 25.35 -7.96 43.27
N GLU A 9 25.19 -8.76 44.33
CA GLU A 9 24.60 -10.10 44.27
C GLU A 9 23.20 -10.11 44.90
N LEU A 10 22.20 -10.47 44.10
CA LEU A 10 20.79 -10.54 44.52
C LEU A 10 20.32 -11.96 44.83
N ASP A 11 21.18 -12.98 44.70
CA ASP A 11 20.83 -14.36 45.01
C ASP A 11 20.58 -14.55 46.50
N PHE A 12 19.63 -15.41 46.87
CA PHE A 12 19.20 -15.59 48.26
C PHE A 12 20.37 -15.98 49.17
N ASP A 13 21.17 -16.97 48.76
CA ASP A 13 22.30 -17.47 49.56
C ASP A 13 23.41 -16.41 49.69
N ALA A 14 23.64 -15.64 48.62
CA ALA A 14 24.59 -14.54 48.62
C ALA A 14 24.15 -13.38 49.53
N VAL A 15 22.87 -13.00 49.49
CA VAL A 15 22.28 -11.98 50.38
C VAL A 15 22.37 -12.44 51.85
N LYS A 16 22.07 -13.71 52.13
CA LYS A 16 22.22 -14.29 53.48
C LYS A 16 23.69 -14.24 53.93
N ALA A 17 24.63 -14.62 53.06
CA ALA A 17 26.06 -14.58 53.38
C ALA A 17 26.58 -13.15 53.63
N ASN A 18 26.10 -12.17 52.85
CA ASN A 18 26.42 -10.76 53.05
C ASN A 18 25.83 -10.21 54.36
N LEU A 19 24.58 -10.53 54.68
CA LEU A 19 23.96 -10.17 55.96
C LEU A 19 24.69 -10.81 57.15
N LYS A 20 25.09 -12.08 57.02
CA LYS A 20 25.90 -12.78 58.03
C LYS A 20 27.25 -12.08 58.24
N THR A 21 27.95 -11.74 57.17
CA THR A 21 29.25 -11.04 57.23
C THR A 21 29.10 -9.66 57.87
N PHE A 22 28.04 -8.92 57.50
CA PHE A 22 27.74 -7.62 58.09
C PHE A 22 27.48 -7.71 59.60
N LEU A 23 26.77 -8.74 60.08
CA LEU A 23 26.51 -8.92 61.51
C LEU A 23 27.73 -9.46 62.27
N SER A 24 28.54 -10.32 61.67
CA SER A 24 29.76 -10.86 62.33
C SER A 24 30.84 -9.80 62.55
N ASP A 25 30.83 -8.72 61.76
CA ASP A 25 31.77 -7.60 61.90
C ASP A 25 31.36 -6.60 62.99
N GLN A 26 30.17 -6.75 63.59
CA GLN A 26 29.70 -5.89 64.67
C GLN A 26 30.23 -6.37 66.02
N THR A 27 30.79 -5.44 66.80
CA THR A 27 31.38 -5.72 68.11
C THR A 27 30.38 -6.32 69.11
N GLU A 28 29.11 -5.96 68.96
CA GLU A 28 27.96 -6.32 69.77
C GLU A 28 27.55 -7.80 69.61
N PHE A 29 27.92 -8.44 68.51
CA PHE A 29 27.53 -9.82 68.18
C PHE A 29 28.74 -10.75 67.99
N SER A 30 29.90 -10.37 68.51
CA SER A 30 31.16 -11.13 68.37
C SER A 30 31.13 -12.52 69.00
N ASP A 31 30.17 -12.81 69.89
CA ASP A 31 29.94 -14.08 70.57
C ASP A 31 28.79 -14.92 69.99
N TYR A 32 28.11 -14.45 68.95
CA TYR A 32 26.96 -15.15 68.34
C TYR A 32 27.40 -16.17 67.28
N ASP A 33 26.82 -17.37 67.35
CA ASP A 33 26.89 -18.37 66.28
C ASP A 33 25.73 -18.19 65.29
N PHE A 34 26.05 -17.62 64.13
CA PHE A 34 25.09 -17.35 63.05
C PHE A 34 24.65 -18.61 62.28
N GLU A 35 25.25 -19.77 62.54
CA GLU A 35 24.77 -21.08 62.07
C GLU A 35 23.74 -21.71 63.05
N GLY A 36 23.57 -21.12 64.24
CA GLY A 36 22.64 -21.58 65.27
C GLY A 36 21.16 -21.31 64.96
N SER A 37 20.30 -22.26 65.37
CA SER A 37 18.88 -22.39 64.98
C SER A 37 18.03 -21.12 64.99
N GLY A 38 18.18 -20.20 65.95
CA GLY A 38 17.33 -19.02 66.06
C GLY A 38 17.77 -17.86 65.15
N MET A 39 19.08 -17.58 65.12
CA MET A 39 19.63 -16.46 64.35
C MET A 39 19.68 -16.77 62.86
N SER A 40 19.98 -18.03 62.47
CA SER A 40 19.92 -18.43 61.06
C SER A 40 18.52 -18.26 60.49
N VAL A 41 17.45 -18.63 61.21
CA VAL A 41 16.07 -18.49 60.72
C VAL A 41 15.68 -17.02 60.56
N LEU A 42 16.14 -16.14 61.45
CA LEU A 42 15.93 -14.69 61.29
C LEU A 42 16.67 -14.15 60.05
N LEU A 43 17.92 -14.57 59.85
CA LEU A 43 18.69 -14.24 58.66
C LEU A 43 18.03 -14.75 57.38
N ASP A 44 17.44 -15.95 57.41
CA ASP A 44 16.69 -16.51 56.29
C ASP A 44 15.46 -15.65 55.95
N VAL A 45 14.69 -15.21 56.95
CA VAL A 45 13.52 -14.34 56.73
C VAL A 45 13.94 -12.97 56.17
N LEU A 46 15.02 -12.38 56.69
CA LEU A 46 15.55 -11.10 56.22
C LEU A 46 16.11 -11.20 54.79
N ALA A 47 16.85 -12.27 54.49
CA ALA A 47 17.36 -12.55 53.15
C ALA A 47 16.21 -12.81 52.17
N TYR A 48 15.18 -13.55 52.56
CA TYR A 48 13.99 -13.79 51.75
C TYR A 48 13.25 -12.49 51.42
N ASN A 49 13.01 -11.63 52.41
CA ASN A 49 12.39 -10.34 52.21
C ASN A 49 13.24 -9.43 51.28
N THR A 50 14.55 -9.39 51.50
CA THR A 50 15.47 -8.59 50.69
C THR A 50 15.53 -9.08 49.24
N HIS A 51 15.58 -10.40 49.03
CA HIS A 51 15.53 -11.01 47.70
C HIS A 51 14.21 -10.68 46.99
N TYR A 52 13.08 -10.79 47.69
CA TYR A 52 11.77 -10.45 47.14
C TYR A 52 11.66 -8.97 46.76
N LEU A 53 12.16 -8.07 47.61
CA LEU A 53 12.23 -6.63 47.31
C LEU A 53 13.17 -6.33 46.14
N GLY A 54 14.33 -6.99 46.07
CA GLY A 54 15.29 -6.86 44.98
C GLY A 54 14.70 -7.31 43.64
N TYR A 55 14.00 -8.45 43.63
CA TYR A 55 13.28 -8.93 42.46
C TYR A 55 12.18 -7.94 42.02
N ASN A 56 11.35 -7.47 42.95
CA ASN A 56 10.30 -6.49 42.65
C ASN A 56 10.88 -5.17 42.12
N ALA A 57 11.99 -4.70 42.68
CA ALA A 57 12.68 -3.49 42.21
C ALA A 57 13.26 -3.68 40.80
N ASN A 58 13.83 -4.85 40.50
CA ASN A 58 14.32 -5.18 39.15
C ASN A 58 13.18 -5.23 38.13
N MET A 59 12.09 -5.93 38.47
CA MET A 59 10.88 -5.96 37.64
C MET A 59 10.31 -4.56 37.42
N LEU A 60 10.18 -3.75 38.48
CA LEU A 60 9.73 -2.36 38.37
C LEU A 60 10.65 -1.56 37.43
N ALA A 61 11.97 -1.67 37.58
CA ALA A 61 12.93 -0.94 36.76
C ALA A 61 12.86 -1.35 35.28
N ASN A 62 12.66 -2.64 34.98
CA ASN A 62 12.47 -3.10 33.61
C ASN A 62 11.15 -2.57 33.01
N GLU A 63 10.09 -2.48 33.81
CA GLU A 63 8.79 -1.95 33.37
C GLU A 63 8.77 -0.42 33.17
N MET A 64 9.80 0.31 33.63
CA MET A 64 9.91 1.78 33.47
C MET A 64 10.37 2.22 32.07
N PHE A 65 11.03 1.34 31.30
CA PHE A 65 11.54 1.68 29.97
C PHE A 65 10.83 0.88 28.88
N LEU A 66 10.51 1.54 27.76
CA LEU A 66 9.69 0.96 26.70
C LEU A 66 10.34 -0.31 26.11
N ASP A 67 11.66 -0.31 25.95
CA ASP A 67 12.38 -1.45 25.36
C ASP A 67 12.40 -2.68 26.29
N SER A 68 12.52 -2.48 27.60
CA SER A 68 12.61 -3.56 28.60
C SER A 68 11.27 -3.99 29.21
N ALA A 69 10.21 -3.21 29.08
CA ALA A 69 8.91 -3.52 29.68
C ALA A 69 8.26 -4.76 29.05
N ASP A 70 7.83 -5.73 29.85
CA ASP A 70 7.22 -6.97 29.38
C ASP A 70 5.69 -6.95 29.50
N LEU A 71 5.15 -6.23 30.48
CA LEU A 71 3.71 -6.08 30.64
C LEU A 71 3.14 -5.12 29.59
N ARG A 72 2.07 -5.55 28.91
CA ARG A 72 1.38 -4.71 27.92
C ARG A 72 0.92 -3.38 28.52
N SER A 73 0.34 -3.39 29.72
CA SER A 73 -0.16 -2.16 30.36
C SER A 73 0.94 -1.11 30.54
N SER A 74 2.15 -1.54 30.90
CA SER A 74 3.30 -0.64 31.02
C SER A 74 3.75 -0.12 29.66
N VAL A 75 3.88 -1.01 28.67
CA VAL A 75 4.26 -0.62 27.29
C VAL A 75 3.26 0.38 26.70
N VAL A 76 1.97 0.16 26.90
CA VAL A 76 0.90 1.06 26.44
C VAL A 76 0.95 2.39 27.19
N SER A 77 1.16 2.39 28.51
CA SER A 77 1.31 3.61 29.30
C SER A 77 2.52 4.45 28.86
N LEU A 78 3.64 3.80 28.56
CA LEU A 78 4.84 4.44 28.02
C LEU A 78 4.62 4.94 26.59
N ALA A 79 3.92 4.17 25.74
CA ALA A 79 3.56 4.60 24.39
C ALA A 79 2.61 5.82 24.40
N LYS A 80 1.69 5.89 25.37
CA LYS A 80 0.84 7.06 25.59
C LYS A 80 1.67 8.32 25.90
N ALA A 81 2.75 8.20 26.66
CA ALA A 81 3.63 9.35 26.96
C ALA A 81 4.27 9.96 25.71
N VAL A 82 4.42 9.18 24.64
CA VAL A 82 4.92 9.64 23.33
C VAL A 82 3.79 9.91 22.33
N GLY A 83 2.53 9.90 22.76
CA GLY A 83 1.37 10.20 21.93
C GLY A 83 0.90 9.06 21.01
N TYR A 84 1.47 7.86 21.14
CA TYR A 84 1.10 6.72 20.32
C TYR A 84 -0.08 5.96 20.94
N THR A 85 -1.21 5.90 20.22
CA THR A 85 -2.37 5.08 20.60
C THR A 85 -2.36 3.76 19.81
N PRO A 86 -2.14 2.60 20.48
CA PRO A 86 -2.09 1.31 19.80
C PRO A 86 -3.41 0.94 19.13
N THR A 87 -3.33 0.14 18.07
CA THR A 87 -4.56 -0.30 17.38
C THR A 87 -5.33 -1.32 18.23
N SER A 88 -6.63 -1.11 18.39
CA SER A 88 -7.55 -2.03 19.06
C SER A 88 -7.75 -3.33 18.28
N ALA A 89 -8.52 -4.27 18.84
CA ALA A 89 -9.09 -5.36 18.04
C ALA A 89 -9.89 -4.77 16.86
N LYS A 90 -9.82 -5.41 15.69
CA LYS A 90 -10.61 -5.01 14.51
C LYS A 90 -11.62 -6.08 14.15
N ALA A 91 -12.82 -5.63 13.81
CA ALA A 91 -13.90 -6.49 13.34
C ALA A 91 -13.61 -6.96 11.92
N SER A 92 -13.94 -8.23 11.64
CA SER A 92 -14.00 -8.72 10.26
C SER A 92 -15.11 -7.97 9.53
N SER A 93 -14.78 -7.37 8.38
CA SER A 93 -15.75 -6.61 7.57
C SER A 93 -16.05 -7.33 6.27
N ALA A 94 -17.32 -7.38 5.87
CA ALA A 94 -17.77 -7.90 4.58
C ALA A 94 -18.58 -6.85 3.83
N ASN A 95 -18.66 -7.00 2.51
CA ASN A 95 -19.44 -6.12 1.67
C ASN A 95 -20.56 -6.92 0.98
N ILE A 96 -21.81 -6.54 1.22
CA ILE A 96 -23.00 -7.23 0.73
C ILE A 96 -23.94 -6.28 -0.04
N ASN A 97 -24.72 -6.81 -0.98
CA ASN A 97 -25.95 -6.14 -1.42
C ASN A 97 -27.16 -6.83 -0.78
N VAL A 98 -28.10 -6.03 -0.32
CA VAL A 98 -29.36 -6.51 0.25
C VAL A 98 -30.51 -5.98 -0.58
N VAL A 99 -31.22 -6.87 -1.27
CA VAL A 99 -32.46 -6.56 -1.98
C VAL A 99 -33.63 -6.89 -1.06
N VAL A 100 -34.52 -5.93 -0.82
CA VAL A 100 -35.72 -6.13 0.01
C VAL A 100 -36.92 -6.36 -0.89
N ASN A 101 -37.45 -7.60 -0.91
CA ASN A 101 -38.34 -8.07 -1.98
C ASN A 101 -39.75 -7.47 -1.92
N ASN A 102 -40.26 -7.15 -0.72
CA ASN A 102 -41.64 -6.67 -0.51
C ASN A 102 -41.72 -5.28 0.13
N ALA A 103 -40.67 -4.46 -0.01
CA ALA A 103 -40.66 -3.12 0.56
C ALA A 103 -41.63 -2.17 -0.15
N THR A 104 -42.22 -1.25 0.60
CA THR A 104 -43.16 -0.22 0.10
C THR A 104 -42.83 1.13 0.72
N GLY A 105 -43.10 2.23 -0.01
CA GLY A 105 -42.88 3.60 0.46
C GLY A 105 -42.04 4.45 -0.49
N ALA A 106 -41.71 5.68 -0.07
CA ALA A 106 -40.83 6.56 -0.84
C ALA A 106 -39.34 6.33 -0.50
N SER A 107 -39.05 5.81 0.70
CA SER A 107 -37.72 5.45 1.14
C SER A 107 -37.78 4.29 2.14
N LEU A 108 -36.71 3.50 2.18
CA LEU A 108 -36.52 2.44 3.18
C LEU A 108 -35.23 2.72 3.95
N THR A 109 -35.31 2.66 5.28
CA THR A 109 -34.15 2.90 6.15
C THR A 109 -33.76 1.63 6.90
N MET A 110 -32.51 1.22 6.75
CA MET A 110 -31.86 0.22 7.58
C MET A 110 -31.22 0.95 8.77
N THR A 111 -31.73 0.68 9.97
CA THR A 111 -31.17 1.25 11.20
C THR A 111 -29.82 0.61 11.51
N ARG A 112 -28.90 1.36 12.09
CA ARG A 112 -27.62 0.88 12.64
C ARG A 112 -27.88 -0.28 13.60
N GLY A 113 -27.04 -1.31 13.53
CA GLY A 113 -27.18 -2.50 14.37
C GLY A 113 -28.14 -3.57 13.83
N THR A 114 -28.66 -3.43 12.61
CA THR A 114 -29.35 -4.51 11.90
C THR A 114 -28.42 -5.71 11.79
N LYS A 115 -28.90 -6.88 12.23
CA LYS A 115 -28.06 -8.08 12.40
C LYS A 115 -28.13 -8.99 11.19
N PHE A 116 -26.99 -9.53 10.81
CA PHE A 116 -26.82 -10.56 9.79
C PHE A 116 -26.08 -11.74 10.41
N THR A 117 -26.51 -12.96 10.17
CA THR A 117 -25.85 -14.17 10.67
C THR A 117 -25.12 -14.88 9.55
N THR A 118 -24.00 -15.50 9.90
CA THR A 118 -23.20 -16.35 9.02
C THR A 118 -22.65 -17.53 9.80
N THR A 119 -22.22 -18.57 9.10
CA THR A 119 -21.57 -19.73 9.70
C THR A 119 -20.20 -19.92 9.06
N VAL A 120 -19.15 -19.94 9.89
CA VAL A 120 -17.78 -20.22 9.49
C VAL A 120 -17.27 -21.37 10.34
N ASN A 121 -16.74 -22.43 9.72
CA ASN A 121 -16.23 -23.63 10.41
C ASN A 121 -17.21 -24.23 11.43
N SER A 122 -18.51 -24.30 11.07
CA SER A 122 -19.60 -24.79 11.92
C SER A 122 -19.89 -23.95 13.19
N GLN A 123 -19.30 -22.75 13.31
CA GLN A 123 -19.61 -21.78 14.35
C GLN A 123 -20.38 -20.60 13.75
N SER A 124 -21.48 -20.19 14.40
CA SER A 124 -22.26 -19.03 13.98
C SER A 124 -21.65 -17.73 14.48
N TYR A 125 -21.58 -16.73 13.60
CA TYR A 125 -21.15 -15.37 13.87
C TYR A 125 -22.23 -14.37 13.49
N SER A 126 -22.26 -13.23 14.17
CA SER A 126 -23.17 -12.13 13.91
C SER A 126 -22.41 -10.96 13.31
N PHE A 127 -22.99 -10.30 12.32
CA PHE A 127 -22.51 -9.09 11.68
C PHE A 127 -23.56 -8.00 11.82
N VAL A 128 -23.13 -6.74 11.87
CA VAL A 128 -24.01 -5.57 12.00
C VAL A 128 -23.58 -4.45 11.07
N ASN A 129 -24.53 -3.64 10.59
CA ASN A 129 -24.22 -2.38 9.92
C ASN A 129 -23.86 -1.29 10.94
N ASN A 130 -22.87 -0.45 10.62
CA ASN A 130 -22.37 0.57 11.53
C ASN A 130 -22.98 1.97 11.33
N ALA A 131 -23.94 2.15 10.43
CA ALA A 131 -24.62 3.42 10.20
C ALA A 131 -26.08 3.21 9.78
N ASP A 132 -26.92 4.21 10.04
CA ASP A 132 -28.26 4.28 9.45
C ASP A 132 -28.11 4.53 7.95
N VAL A 133 -28.73 3.69 7.13
CA VAL A 133 -28.67 3.80 5.67
C VAL A 133 -30.09 3.91 5.13
N SER A 134 -30.39 4.99 4.40
CA SER A 134 -31.68 5.20 3.75
C SER A 134 -31.52 5.13 2.23
N ILE A 135 -32.41 4.39 1.58
CA ILE A 135 -32.44 4.26 0.11
C ILE A 135 -33.80 4.63 -0.44
N ALA A 136 -33.84 5.13 -1.67
CA ALA A 136 -35.04 5.25 -2.47
C ALA A 136 -35.07 4.10 -3.51
N PRO A 137 -36.25 3.58 -3.88
CA PRO A 137 -36.34 2.51 -4.86
C PRO A 137 -35.91 3.00 -6.26
N VAL A 138 -35.21 2.14 -7.00
CA VAL A 138 -34.89 2.33 -8.42
C VAL A 138 -35.65 1.26 -9.20
N ASP A 139 -36.47 1.66 -10.17
CA ASP A 139 -37.35 0.76 -10.93
C ASP A 139 -38.24 -0.16 -10.06
N GLY A 140 -38.64 0.34 -8.87
CA GLY A 140 -39.46 -0.40 -7.91
C GLY A 140 -38.70 -1.42 -7.04
N VAL A 141 -37.37 -1.53 -7.20
CA VAL A 141 -36.53 -2.44 -6.41
C VAL A 141 -35.77 -1.67 -5.32
N TYR A 142 -35.86 -2.15 -4.09
CA TYR A 142 -35.15 -1.58 -2.93
C TYR A 142 -33.85 -2.36 -2.71
N THR A 143 -32.74 -1.79 -3.16
CA THR A 143 -31.42 -2.42 -3.01
C THR A 143 -30.49 -1.54 -2.17
N PHE A 144 -29.97 -2.09 -1.08
CA PHE A 144 -28.80 -1.55 -0.39
C PHE A 144 -27.56 -2.07 -1.09
N SER A 145 -26.99 -1.29 -1.99
CA SER A 145 -25.78 -1.66 -2.74
C SER A 145 -24.51 -1.36 -1.94
N SER A 146 -23.54 -2.27 -2.01
CA SER A 146 -22.22 -2.12 -1.37
C SER A 146 -22.26 -1.77 0.12
N LEU A 147 -23.12 -2.45 0.90
CA LEU A 147 -23.28 -2.22 2.33
C LEU A 147 -22.12 -2.88 3.11
N PRO A 148 -21.28 -2.11 3.83
CA PRO A 148 -20.30 -2.67 4.74
C PRO A 148 -20.97 -3.18 6.02
N ILE A 149 -20.73 -4.43 6.35
CA ILE A 149 -21.15 -5.07 7.60
C ILE A 149 -19.91 -5.50 8.40
N TYR A 150 -19.98 -5.37 9.72
CA TYR A 150 -18.88 -5.64 10.63
C TYR A 150 -19.25 -6.75 11.59
N GLU A 151 -18.33 -7.69 11.82
CA GLU A 151 -18.54 -8.77 12.76
C GLU A 151 -18.61 -8.27 14.20
N GLY A 152 -19.57 -8.79 14.95
CA GLY A 152 -19.72 -8.55 16.36
C GLY A 152 -21.13 -8.17 16.78
N SER A 153 -21.21 -7.62 17.99
CA SER A 153 -22.44 -7.07 18.56
C SER A 153 -22.27 -5.57 18.81
N LEU A 154 -23.23 -4.78 18.32
CA LEU A 154 -23.34 -3.36 18.66
C LEU A 154 -23.79 -3.23 20.12
N LEU A 155 -23.00 -2.54 20.92
CA LEU A 155 -23.31 -2.20 22.31
C LEU A 155 -23.30 -0.68 22.46
N THR A 156 -24.15 -0.20 23.37
CA THR A 156 -24.20 1.21 23.76
C THR A 156 -23.94 1.30 25.25
N PHE A 157 -22.98 2.12 25.65
CA PHE A 157 -22.72 2.45 27.04
C PHE A 157 -22.93 3.94 27.28
N LYS A 158 -23.53 4.30 28.42
CA LYS A 158 -23.86 5.69 28.75
C LYS A 158 -23.24 6.09 30.07
N TYR A 159 -22.67 7.28 30.11
CA TYR A 159 -22.20 7.95 31.31
C TYR A 159 -22.96 9.26 31.50
N THR A 160 -23.29 9.59 32.74
CA THR A 160 -23.74 10.93 33.12
C THR A 160 -22.53 11.71 33.61
N VAL A 161 -22.26 12.85 33.01
CA VAL A 161 -21.14 13.71 33.39
C VAL A 161 -21.43 14.33 34.75
N ASP A 162 -20.50 14.15 35.67
CA ASP A 162 -20.50 14.74 37.01
C ASP A 162 -19.18 15.47 37.21
N THR A 163 -19.22 16.79 37.11
CA THR A 163 -18.04 17.66 37.24
C THR A 163 -17.56 17.79 38.69
N THR A 164 -18.33 17.31 39.67
CA THR A 164 -17.90 17.28 41.07
C THR A 164 -17.00 16.09 41.37
N ASP A 165 -17.07 15.03 40.57
CA ASP A 165 -16.18 13.87 40.63
C ASP A 165 -14.94 14.09 39.76
N ILE A 166 -13.84 14.51 40.40
CA ILE A 166 -12.55 14.73 39.73
C ILE A 166 -11.89 13.44 39.21
N GLU A 167 -12.34 12.26 39.66
CA GLU A 167 -11.81 10.95 39.24
C GLU A 167 -12.69 10.30 38.16
N GLN A 168 -13.73 10.99 37.67
CA GLN A 168 -14.61 10.44 36.65
C GLN A 168 -13.87 10.16 35.34
N ARG A 169 -14.00 8.92 34.85
CA ARG A 169 -13.39 8.43 33.60
C ARG A 169 -14.42 7.77 32.69
N PHE A 170 -14.38 8.07 31.39
CA PHE A 170 -15.31 7.49 30.41
C PHE A 170 -14.68 6.27 29.73
N ILE A 171 -14.76 5.11 30.39
CA ILE A 171 -14.11 3.88 29.97
C ILE A 171 -15.07 2.99 29.17
N ILE A 172 -14.61 2.42 28.06
CA ILE A 172 -15.34 1.37 27.35
C ILE A 172 -15.14 0.05 28.12
N PRO A 173 -16.20 -0.58 28.66
CA PRO A 173 -16.05 -1.72 29.58
C PRO A 173 -15.52 -3.00 28.93
N ASN A 174 -15.58 -3.11 27.60
CA ASN A 174 -15.19 -4.31 26.84
C ASN A 174 -13.75 -4.22 26.30
N ASN A 175 -13.04 -5.36 26.34
CA ASN A 175 -11.64 -5.50 25.93
C ASN A 175 -11.43 -5.85 24.44
N ASN A 176 -12.48 -6.28 23.74
CA ASN A 176 -12.47 -6.63 22.32
C ASN A 176 -13.27 -5.60 21.49
N VAL A 177 -13.18 -4.33 21.88
CA VAL A 177 -13.83 -3.24 21.16
C VAL A 177 -13.07 -2.92 19.87
N ASP A 178 -13.81 -2.71 18.79
CA ASP A 178 -13.29 -2.09 17.58
C ASP A 178 -13.46 -0.57 17.64
N THR A 179 -12.37 0.12 17.94
CA THR A 179 -12.31 1.58 18.05
C THR A 179 -12.61 2.29 16.72
N THR A 180 -12.44 1.63 15.57
CA THR A 180 -12.79 2.23 14.27
C THR A 180 -14.30 2.32 14.05
N THR A 181 -15.07 1.52 14.79
CA THR A 181 -16.55 1.51 14.77
C THR A 181 -17.16 2.42 15.84
N LEU A 182 -16.34 2.95 16.74
CA LEU A 182 -16.76 3.79 17.86
C LEU A 182 -17.43 5.07 17.37
N THR A 183 -18.61 5.34 17.90
CA THR A 183 -19.30 6.62 17.72
C THR A 183 -19.56 7.21 19.08
N VAL A 184 -19.02 8.41 19.30
CA VAL A 184 -19.17 9.17 20.54
C VAL A 184 -20.20 10.25 20.30
N LYS A 185 -21.27 10.25 21.10
CA LYS A 185 -22.31 11.28 21.09
C LYS A 185 -22.45 11.87 22.48
N VAL A 186 -22.65 13.18 22.55
CA VAL A 186 -22.98 13.87 23.81
C VAL A 186 -24.39 14.43 23.69
N GLN A 187 -25.24 14.01 24.61
CA GLN A 187 -26.60 14.50 24.78
C GLN A 187 -26.60 15.61 25.84
N ASN A 188 -27.35 16.69 25.60
CA ASN A 188 -27.33 17.87 26.48
C ASN A 188 -27.77 17.54 27.92
N SER A 189 -28.81 16.73 28.11
CA SER A 189 -29.27 16.31 29.44
C SER A 189 -30.19 15.10 29.36
N SER A 190 -30.61 14.56 30.51
CA SER A 190 -31.63 13.49 30.58
C SER A 190 -33.02 13.92 30.08
N SER A 191 -33.31 15.23 30.05
CA SER A 191 -34.59 15.79 29.60
C SER A 191 -34.59 16.28 28.14
N ASP A 192 -33.41 16.43 27.53
CA ASP A 192 -33.24 16.84 26.13
C ASP A 192 -32.59 15.72 25.31
N SER A 193 -33.29 15.21 24.29
CA SER A 193 -32.80 14.15 23.41
C SER A 193 -31.87 14.62 22.29
N THR A 194 -31.57 15.92 22.22
CA THR A 194 -30.63 16.48 21.24
C THR A 194 -29.23 15.90 21.48
N THR A 195 -28.68 15.26 20.44
CA THR A 195 -27.33 14.66 20.48
C THR A 195 -26.39 15.37 19.53
N ASN A 196 -25.14 15.52 19.95
CA ASN A 196 -24.04 16.02 19.14
C ASN A 196 -23.02 14.90 18.96
N THR A 197 -22.68 14.57 17.72
CA THR A 197 -21.62 13.59 17.43
C THR A 197 -20.25 14.26 17.50
N TYR A 198 -19.31 13.62 18.21
CA TYR A 198 -17.93 14.08 18.35
C TYR A 198 -17.02 13.25 17.44
N THR A 199 -15.99 13.88 16.88
CA THR A 199 -15.01 13.20 16.01
C THR A 199 -13.69 12.97 16.73
N LEU A 200 -12.98 11.90 16.39
CA LEU A 200 -11.67 11.61 16.97
C LEU A 200 -10.67 12.69 16.56
N ALA A 201 -9.99 13.29 17.52
CA ALA A 201 -8.92 14.24 17.27
C ALA A 201 -7.70 13.52 16.68
N THR A 202 -7.19 14.01 15.55
CA THR A 202 -5.98 13.50 14.89
C THR A 202 -4.77 14.41 15.06
N GLY A 203 -4.99 15.62 15.60
CA GLY A 203 -3.96 16.61 15.89
C GLY A 203 -4.56 17.75 16.72
N ILE A 204 -3.71 18.51 17.39
CA ILE A 204 -4.13 19.60 18.30
C ILE A 204 -4.07 21.00 17.66
N THR A 205 -3.41 21.13 16.51
CA THR A 205 -3.11 22.45 15.91
C THR A 205 -4.32 23.13 15.26
N GLU A 206 -5.34 22.37 14.89
CA GLU A 206 -6.55 22.87 14.21
C GLU A 206 -7.75 22.94 15.17
N LEU A 207 -7.57 22.63 16.46
CA LEU A 207 -8.64 22.61 17.45
C LEU A 207 -8.87 23.98 18.08
N ASP A 208 -10.13 24.36 18.19
CA ASP A 208 -10.62 25.51 18.96
C ASP A 208 -11.55 25.08 20.12
N ASP A 209 -12.01 26.06 20.89
CA ASP A 209 -12.92 25.86 22.04
C ASP A 209 -14.31 25.34 21.65
N THR A 210 -14.72 25.51 20.39
CA THR A 210 -16.02 25.05 19.88
C THR A 210 -15.96 23.68 19.20
N SER A 211 -14.75 23.17 18.92
CA SER A 211 -14.51 21.95 18.18
C SER A 211 -15.03 20.73 18.93
N LYS A 212 -16.02 20.04 18.36
CA LYS A 212 -16.65 18.84 18.95
C LYS A 212 -15.78 17.61 18.70
N VAL A 213 -14.70 17.50 19.46
CA VAL A 213 -13.72 16.41 19.32
C VAL A 213 -13.56 15.61 20.61
N TYR A 214 -13.23 14.33 20.46
CA TYR A 214 -12.82 13.48 21.56
C TYR A 214 -11.44 12.90 21.28
N PHE A 215 -10.76 12.51 22.34
CA PHE A 215 -9.49 11.82 22.30
C PHE A 215 -9.67 10.40 22.84
N LEU A 216 -8.80 9.50 22.40
CA LEU A 216 -8.89 8.08 22.69
C LEU A 216 -7.53 7.57 23.15
N GLN A 217 -7.52 6.82 24.25
CA GLN A 217 -6.32 6.17 24.76
C GLN A 217 -6.62 4.74 25.20
N GLU A 218 -5.66 3.84 25.03
CA GLU A 218 -5.72 2.50 25.63
C GLU A 218 -5.30 2.60 27.10
N ILE A 219 -6.02 1.88 27.96
CA ILE A 219 -5.77 1.77 29.39
C ILE A 219 -5.45 0.32 29.75
N GLU A 220 -5.48 -0.04 31.03
CA GLU A 220 -5.22 -1.40 31.47
C GLU A 220 -6.23 -2.41 30.88
N ASN A 221 -5.77 -3.65 30.68
CA ASN A 221 -6.61 -4.77 30.24
C ASN A 221 -7.30 -4.59 28.87
N LEU A 222 -6.63 -3.93 27.90
CA LEU A 222 -7.12 -3.72 26.52
C LEU A 222 -8.40 -2.89 26.43
N LYS A 223 -8.73 -2.14 27.47
CA LYS A 223 -9.86 -1.22 27.45
C LYS A 223 -9.43 0.12 26.89
N PHE A 224 -10.39 0.88 26.38
CA PHE A 224 -10.15 2.21 25.86
C PHE A 224 -10.93 3.24 26.67
N GLU A 225 -10.30 4.38 26.89
CA GLU A 225 -10.89 5.52 27.57
C GLU A 225 -11.07 6.66 26.57
N VAL A 226 -12.26 7.24 26.59
CA VAL A 226 -12.61 8.44 25.85
C VAL A 226 -12.47 9.62 26.79
N TYR A 227 -11.83 10.69 26.32
CA TYR A 227 -11.78 11.95 27.04
C TYR A 227 -12.03 13.12 26.09
N PHE A 228 -12.46 14.25 26.64
CA PHE A 228 -12.92 15.41 25.88
C PHE A 228 -11.96 16.59 26.01
N GLY A 229 -12.20 17.64 25.23
CA GLY A 229 -11.44 18.88 25.35
C GLY A 229 -11.64 19.57 26.69
N ASP A 230 -10.74 20.49 27.01
CA ASP A 230 -10.73 21.28 28.25
C ASP A 230 -11.43 22.65 28.09
N GLY A 231 -12.05 22.91 26.94
CA GLY A 231 -12.64 24.21 26.60
C GLY A 231 -11.65 25.20 25.99
N VAL A 232 -10.39 24.81 25.78
CA VAL A 232 -9.40 25.54 24.96
C VAL A 232 -9.06 24.71 23.73
N LEU A 233 -8.72 23.43 23.93
CA LEU A 233 -8.46 22.47 22.86
C LEU A 233 -9.63 21.49 22.76
N GLY A 234 -10.66 21.91 22.04
CA GLY A 234 -11.92 21.18 21.91
C GLY A 234 -12.94 21.54 22.98
N LYS A 235 -14.20 21.30 22.65
CA LYS A 235 -15.34 21.59 23.52
C LYS A 235 -15.34 20.67 24.75
N ALA A 236 -15.37 21.28 25.94
CA ALA A 236 -15.57 20.57 27.19
C ALA A 236 -17.00 20.05 27.34
N VAL A 237 -17.13 18.91 28.02
CA VAL A 237 -18.43 18.38 28.44
C VAL A 237 -18.92 19.10 29.69
N GLU A 238 -20.22 19.36 29.75
CA GLU A 238 -20.86 20.08 30.85
C GLU A 238 -21.52 19.12 31.84
N ASP A 239 -21.66 19.59 33.08
CA ASP A 239 -22.34 18.84 34.14
C ASP A 239 -23.75 18.42 33.72
N GLY A 240 -24.11 17.16 33.96
CA GLY A 240 -25.40 16.62 33.57
C GLY A 240 -25.56 16.23 32.09
N ASN A 241 -24.55 16.47 31.24
CA ASN A 241 -24.52 15.87 29.89
C ASN A 241 -24.51 14.34 29.98
N ILE A 242 -25.03 13.66 28.95
CA ILE A 242 -24.96 12.20 28.84
C ILE A 242 -24.03 11.84 27.68
N VAL A 243 -22.89 11.23 28.02
CA VAL A 243 -21.94 10.68 27.04
C VAL A 243 -22.43 9.30 26.62
N ILE A 244 -22.63 9.10 25.33
CA ILE A 244 -23.12 7.87 24.72
C ILE A 244 -22.01 7.31 23.83
N LEU A 245 -21.53 6.12 24.18
CA LEU A 245 -20.50 5.38 23.45
C LEU A 245 -21.16 4.20 22.74
N ASP A 246 -21.32 4.30 21.42
CA ASP A 246 -21.78 3.19 20.58
C ASP A 246 -20.58 2.51 19.93
N TYR A 247 -20.40 1.21 20.14
CA TYR A 247 -19.24 0.47 19.63
C TYR A 247 -19.57 -1.00 19.34
N ILE A 248 -18.75 -1.63 18.50
CA ILE A 248 -18.89 -3.06 18.17
C ILE A 248 -17.85 -3.86 18.96
N VAL A 249 -18.31 -4.93 19.62
CA VAL A 249 -17.43 -5.94 20.22
C VAL A 249 -17.31 -7.12 19.28
N THR A 250 -16.07 -7.44 18.88
CA THR A 250 -15.76 -8.42 17.84
C THR A 250 -15.07 -9.67 18.41
N ASN A 251 -15.15 -10.77 17.66
CA ASN A 251 -14.36 -11.99 17.83
C ASN A 251 -13.06 -12.00 17.00
N ARG A 252 -12.56 -10.83 16.57
CA ARG A 252 -11.27 -10.64 15.90
C ARG A 252 -11.23 -11.38 14.56
N SER A 253 -10.23 -12.24 14.35
CA SER A 253 -10.01 -12.97 13.10
C SER A 253 -10.92 -14.19 12.90
N ALA A 254 -11.73 -14.56 13.88
CA ALA A 254 -12.48 -15.82 13.88
C ALA A 254 -13.53 -15.93 12.76
N ALA A 255 -14.07 -14.79 12.31
CA ALA A 255 -15.06 -14.71 11.25
C ALA A 255 -14.50 -14.30 9.87
N ASN A 256 -13.17 -14.25 9.72
CA ASN A 256 -12.55 -14.05 8.42
C ASN A 256 -12.92 -15.22 7.48
N GLY A 257 -13.22 -14.92 6.22
CA GLY A 257 -13.63 -15.89 5.21
C GLY A 257 -15.14 -16.13 5.12
N ALA A 258 -15.97 -15.48 5.94
CA ALA A 258 -17.42 -15.59 5.83
C ALA A 258 -17.92 -15.08 4.46
N SER A 259 -18.75 -15.88 3.80
CA SER A 259 -19.22 -15.60 2.42
C SER A 259 -20.74 -15.64 2.27
N THR A 260 -21.45 -16.29 3.19
CA THR A 260 -22.91 -16.42 3.17
C THR A 260 -23.53 -15.69 4.35
N PHE A 261 -24.48 -14.81 4.09
CA PHE A 261 -25.12 -14.01 5.14
C PHE A 261 -26.63 -14.16 5.05
N ALA A 262 -27.29 -14.23 6.20
CA ALA A 262 -28.74 -14.24 6.34
C ALA A 262 -29.16 -13.08 7.24
N LEU A 263 -30.28 -12.42 6.93
CA LEU A 263 -30.80 -11.37 7.79
C LEU A 263 -31.37 -11.97 9.08
N SER A 264 -31.03 -11.35 10.21
CA SER A 264 -31.60 -11.66 11.51
C SER A 264 -32.44 -10.46 11.99
N GLY A 265 -33.76 -10.56 11.83
CA GLY A 265 -34.71 -9.51 12.17
C GLY A 265 -35.46 -8.98 10.94
N ASN A 266 -35.53 -7.67 10.80
CA ASN A 266 -36.20 -6.99 9.69
C ASN A 266 -35.47 -5.68 9.34
N ILE A 267 -35.68 -5.19 8.13
CA ILE A 267 -35.22 -3.88 7.66
C ILE A 267 -36.47 -3.05 7.38
N GLY A 268 -36.70 -2.01 8.19
CA GLY A 268 -37.89 -1.15 8.06
C GLY A 268 -39.22 -1.91 8.11
N GLY A 269 -39.30 -2.99 8.89
CA GLY A 269 -40.49 -3.85 9.00
C GLY A 269 -40.55 -5.03 8.02
N PHE A 270 -39.63 -5.12 7.06
CA PHE A 270 -39.60 -6.18 6.05
C PHE A 270 -38.53 -7.23 6.38
N SER A 271 -38.90 -8.51 6.41
CA SER A 271 -38.00 -9.64 6.71
C SER A 271 -37.57 -10.45 5.49
N ASP A 272 -38.28 -10.32 4.36
CA ASP A 272 -37.98 -11.01 3.11
C ASP A 272 -36.91 -10.25 2.31
N VAL A 273 -35.68 -10.77 2.34
CA VAL A 273 -34.52 -10.16 1.69
C VAL A 273 -33.69 -11.19 0.93
N THR A 274 -33.12 -10.72 -0.18
CA THR A 274 -32.13 -11.46 -0.97
C THR A 274 -30.76 -10.81 -0.76
N ILE A 275 -29.81 -11.57 -0.21
CA ILE A 275 -28.46 -11.07 0.10
C ILE A 275 -27.46 -11.66 -0.89
N THR A 276 -26.62 -10.81 -1.47
CA THR A 276 -25.49 -11.20 -2.33
C THR A 276 -24.20 -10.64 -1.77
N THR A 277 -23.14 -11.45 -1.73
CA THR A 277 -21.84 -11.04 -1.19
C THR A 277 -20.96 -10.52 -2.31
N ASN A 278 -20.60 -9.23 -2.25
CA ASN A 278 -19.65 -8.61 -3.18
C ASN A 278 -18.19 -8.87 -2.75
N GLY A 279 -17.96 -8.91 -1.44
CA GLY A 279 -16.65 -9.18 -0.85
C GLY A 279 -16.81 -9.97 0.43
N ASN A 280 -16.13 -11.11 0.51
CA ASN A 280 -16.11 -11.97 1.68
C ASN A 280 -15.53 -11.23 2.90
N ALA A 281 -15.91 -11.69 4.09
CA ALA A 281 -15.46 -11.09 5.33
C ALA A 281 -13.94 -11.20 5.50
N ALA A 282 -13.26 -10.08 5.76
CA ALA A 282 -11.82 -10.03 5.98
C ALA A 282 -11.44 -8.81 6.84
N GLY A 283 -10.18 -8.77 7.26
CA GLY A 283 -9.62 -7.64 8.03
C GLY A 283 -9.78 -7.76 9.54
N GLY A 284 -10.45 -8.80 10.03
CA GLY A 284 -10.53 -9.08 11.47
C GLY A 284 -9.16 -9.45 12.02
N THR A 285 -8.71 -8.73 13.05
CA THR A 285 -7.41 -8.95 13.70
C THR A 285 -7.49 -8.68 15.19
N GLY A 286 -6.55 -9.27 15.95
CA GLY A 286 -6.35 -8.94 17.35
C GLY A 286 -5.78 -7.53 17.55
N PRO A 287 -5.76 -7.04 18.80
CA PRO A 287 -5.07 -5.79 19.15
C PRO A 287 -3.58 -5.88 18.82
N GLU A 288 -2.95 -4.72 18.67
CA GLU A 288 -1.54 -4.63 18.30
C GLU A 288 -0.63 -5.39 19.28
N SER A 289 0.36 -6.12 18.79
CA SER A 289 1.28 -6.87 19.66
C SER A 289 2.26 -5.94 20.39
N ILE A 290 2.77 -6.39 21.55
CA ILE A 290 3.76 -5.63 22.34
C ILE A 290 4.99 -5.27 21.50
N SER A 291 5.52 -6.23 20.74
CA SER A 291 6.69 -6.02 19.87
C SER A 291 6.44 -4.97 18.79
N SER A 292 5.22 -4.93 18.23
CA SER A 292 4.83 -3.92 17.25
C SER A 292 4.77 -2.52 17.88
N ILE A 293 4.19 -2.40 19.08
CA ILE A 293 4.13 -1.11 19.79
C ILE A 293 5.53 -0.59 20.13
N LYS A 294 6.42 -1.44 20.66
CA LYS A 294 7.82 -1.07 20.96
C LYS A 294 8.56 -0.59 19.70
N TYR A 295 8.26 -1.17 18.54
CA TYR A 295 8.86 -0.77 17.28
C TYR A 295 8.26 0.53 16.72
N ASN A 296 6.93 0.68 16.74
CA ASN A 296 6.23 1.78 16.09
C ASN A 296 6.21 3.06 16.93
N ALA A 297 6.00 2.98 18.25
CA ALA A 297 5.80 4.16 19.10
C ALA A 297 6.98 5.17 19.06
N PRO A 298 8.26 4.76 19.15
CA PRO A 298 9.38 5.71 19.03
C PRO A 298 9.50 6.33 17.64
N ARG A 299 9.12 5.59 16.59
CA ARG A 299 9.19 6.05 15.19
C ARG A 299 8.11 7.07 14.90
N ASP A 300 6.89 6.80 15.35
CA ASP A 300 5.77 7.73 15.25
C ASP A 300 6.08 9.05 15.97
N TYR A 301 6.62 8.96 17.19
CA TYR A 301 7.11 10.12 17.94
C TYR A 301 8.22 10.88 17.20
N SER A 302 9.18 10.18 16.58
CA SER A 302 10.25 10.81 15.82
C SER A 302 9.76 11.54 14.56
N ALA A 303 8.67 11.05 13.95
CA ALA A 303 8.07 11.65 12.77
C ALA A 303 7.30 12.94 13.11
N GLN A 304 6.81 13.11 14.35
CA GLN A 304 6.07 14.29 14.83
C GLN A 304 4.90 14.69 13.91
N ASP A 305 4.18 13.72 13.33
CA ASP A 305 3.17 13.95 12.29
C ASP A 305 3.66 14.77 11.09
N ARG A 306 4.94 14.67 10.75
CA ARG A 306 5.52 15.30 9.57
C ARG A 306 5.97 14.25 8.57
N ALA A 307 5.86 14.60 7.30
CA ALA A 307 6.46 13.84 6.21
C ALA A 307 7.80 14.50 5.85
N VAL A 308 8.90 13.86 6.22
CA VAL A 308 10.26 14.35 5.95
C VAL A 308 10.95 13.49 4.90
N THR A 309 10.83 12.17 5.01
CA THR A 309 11.45 11.22 4.08
C THR A 309 10.49 10.85 2.94
N ALA A 310 11.03 10.37 1.83
CA ALA A 310 10.21 9.89 0.70
C ALA A 310 9.24 8.76 1.11
N ASP A 311 9.65 7.89 2.04
CA ASP A 311 8.82 6.80 2.56
C ASP A 311 7.68 7.30 3.45
N ASP A 312 7.87 8.41 4.19
CA ASP A 312 6.80 9.04 4.96
C ASP A 312 5.70 9.54 4.02
N TYR A 313 6.07 10.30 2.97
CA TYR A 313 5.13 10.76 1.95
C TYR A 313 4.42 9.59 1.28
N LYS A 314 5.15 8.52 0.94
CA LYS A 314 4.58 7.31 0.33
C LYS A 314 3.52 6.66 1.22
N THR A 315 3.78 6.56 2.52
CA THR A 315 2.86 5.98 3.49
C THR A 315 1.64 6.88 3.69
N ARG A 316 1.85 8.19 3.88
CA ARG A 316 0.76 9.16 4.06
C ARG A 316 -0.14 9.27 2.82
N VAL A 317 0.41 9.24 1.60
CA VAL A 317 -0.38 9.20 0.36
C VAL A 317 -1.29 7.97 0.31
N LYS A 318 -0.78 6.79 0.70
CA LYS A 318 -1.60 5.56 0.72
C LYS A 318 -2.74 5.63 1.75
N THR A 319 -2.53 6.31 2.87
CA THR A 319 -3.56 6.56 3.88
C THR A 319 -4.61 7.57 3.38
N LEU A 320 -4.17 8.67 2.77
CA LEU A 320 -5.05 9.74 2.26
C LEU A 320 -5.84 9.31 1.02
N TYR A 321 -5.27 8.46 0.17
CA TYR A 321 -5.88 7.97 -1.06
C TYR A 321 -5.84 6.43 -1.12
N ALA A 322 -6.84 5.79 -0.51
CA ALA A 322 -6.96 4.33 -0.47
C ALA A 322 -7.07 3.64 -1.85
N ASN A 323 -7.37 4.43 -2.91
CA ASN A 323 -7.40 3.99 -4.29
C ASN A 323 -6.02 4.00 -4.98
N ALA A 324 -4.95 4.37 -4.27
CA ALA A 324 -3.58 4.20 -4.74
C ALA A 324 -3.23 2.70 -4.78
N ASP A 325 -2.78 2.23 -5.94
CA ASP A 325 -2.21 0.89 -6.12
C ASP A 325 -0.71 0.92 -5.79
N ALA A 326 0.01 1.81 -6.48
CA ALA A 326 1.42 2.06 -6.25
C ALA A 326 1.68 3.57 -6.12
N VAL A 327 2.68 3.93 -5.31
CA VAL A 327 3.10 5.32 -5.09
C VAL A 327 4.62 5.36 -5.13
N GLN A 328 5.15 6.33 -5.87
CA GLN A 328 6.57 6.63 -5.89
C GLN A 328 6.81 8.08 -5.51
N VAL A 329 7.85 8.32 -4.71
CA VAL A 329 8.20 9.64 -4.21
C VAL A 329 9.70 9.85 -4.38
N TRP A 330 10.10 11.04 -4.82
CA TRP A 330 11.50 11.44 -4.90
C TRP A 330 11.66 12.94 -4.66
N GLY A 331 12.86 13.33 -4.22
CA GLY A 331 13.23 14.73 -3.99
C GLY A 331 13.42 15.50 -5.30
N GLY A 332 13.20 16.80 -5.25
CA GLY A 332 13.39 17.67 -6.41
C GLY A 332 14.85 17.76 -6.87
N GLU A 333 15.82 17.48 -5.99
CA GLU A 333 17.23 17.29 -6.30
C GLU A 333 17.49 16.13 -7.27
N ASP A 334 16.67 15.08 -7.20
CA ASP A 334 16.78 13.87 -8.04
C ASP A 334 15.93 13.95 -9.31
N HIS A 335 15.23 15.07 -9.55
CA HIS A 335 14.40 15.27 -10.72
C HIS A 335 15.25 15.42 -12.01
N SER A 336 14.65 15.22 -13.18
CA SER A 336 15.38 15.33 -14.47
C SER A 336 16.01 16.71 -14.65
N THR A 337 15.32 17.73 -14.17
CA THR A 337 15.83 19.08 -13.97
C THR A 337 15.76 19.38 -12.47
N PRO A 338 16.91 19.51 -11.79
CA PRO A 338 16.92 19.72 -10.33
C PRO A 338 16.07 20.92 -9.92
N ASN A 339 15.12 20.71 -9.01
CA ASN A 339 14.19 21.71 -8.49
C ASN A 339 14.08 21.60 -6.97
N TYR A 340 15.01 22.24 -6.27
CA TYR A 340 15.10 22.18 -4.81
C TYR A 340 13.85 22.73 -4.11
N GLY A 341 13.49 22.14 -2.96
CA GLY A 341 12.30 22.53 -2.20
C GLY A 341 10.99 21.94 -2.71
N LYS A 342 11.05 20.98 -3.64
CA LYS A 342 9.89 20.20 -4.09
C LYS A 342 10.06 18.72 -3.80
N VAL A 343 8.96 18.06 -3.51
CA VAL A 343 8.87 16.59 -3.46
C VAL A 343 7.90 16.18 -4.55
N TYR A 344 8.37 15.33 -5.45
CA TYR A 344 7.55 14.81 -6.53
C TYR A 344 6.94 13.48 -6.13
N ILE A 345 5.65 13.34 -6.42
CA ILE A 345 4.87 12.15 -6.08
C ILE A 345 4.21 11.66 -7.37
N SER A 346 4.34 10.38 -7.67
CA SER A 346 3.59 9.74 -8.75
C SER A 346 2.72 8.64 -8.18
N ILE A 347 1.45 8.62 -8.56
CA ILE A 347 0.43 7.73 -8.02
C ILE A 347 -0.18 6.96 -9.19
N LYS A 348 -0.11 5.63 -9.13
CA LYS A 348 -0.86 4.73 -9.99
C LYS A 348 -2.17 4.40 -9.27
N ALA A 349 -3.30 4.78 -9.83
CA ALA A 349 -4.60 4.42 -9.28
C ALA A 349 -4.95 2.95 -9.59
N LYS A 350 -5.72 2.31 -8.71
CA LYS A 350 -6.25 0.94 -8.93
C LYS A 350 -7.12 0.83 -10.18
N SER A 351 -7.73 1.93 -10.62
CA SER A 351 -8.50 2.00 -11.87
C SER A 351 -7.63 1.96 -13.13
N GLY A 352 -6.31 2.14 -13.01
CA GLY A 352 -5.37 2.23 -14.14
C GLY A 352 -5.37 3.58 -14.86
N ALA A 353 -6.27 4.50 -14.53
CA ALA A 353 -6.32 5.83 -15.11
C ALA A 353 -5.47 6.86 -14.34
N ASN A 354 -4.99 7.88 -15.04
CA ASN A 354 -4.35 9.04 -14.40
C ASN A 354 -5.34 9.80 -13.51
N LEU A 355 -4.83 10.40 -12.43
CA LEU A 355 -5.68 11.15 -11.51
C LEU A 355 -6.17 12.44 -12.15
N THR A 356 -7.41 12.82 -11.84
CA THR A 356 -7.95 14.12 -12.25
C THR A 356 -7.20 15.25 -11.54
N VAL A 357 -7.17 16.45 -12.16
CA VAL A 357 -6.52 17.64 -11.58
C VAL A 357 -7.09 17.95 -10.19
N ALA A 358 -8.42 17.89 -10.02
CA ALA A 358 -9.08 18.13 -8.74
C ALA A 358 -8.64 17.13 -7.65
N THR A 359 -8.50 15.85 -8.00
CA THR A 359 -8.02 14.83 -7.05
C THR A 359 -6.56 15.09 -6.65
N LYS A 360 -5.71 15.48 -7.61
CA LYS A 360 -4.31 15.84 -7.32
C LYS A 360 -4.24 17.03 -6.36
N ASP A 361 -5.02 18.08 -6.61
CA ASP A 361 -5.04 19.28 -5.77
C ASP A 361 -5.55 19.00 -4.35
N SER A 362 -6.54 18.12 -4.21
CA SER A 362 -7.01 17.66 -2.90
C SER A 362 -5.90 16.94 -2.13
N ILE A 363 -5.24 15.96 -2.75
CA ILE A 363 -4.17 15.18 -2.10
C ILE A 363 -2.99 16.10 -1.75
N VAL A 364 -2.62 17.04 -2.63
CA VAL A 364 -1.56 18.02 -2.35
C VAL A 364 -1.93 18.91 -1.16
N THR A 365 -3.18 19.37 -1.08
CA THR A 365 -3.67 20.18 0.03
C THR A 365 -3.61 19.41 1.35
N ASP A 366 -4.02 18.14 1.33
CA ASP A 366 -3.95 17.28 2.49
C ASP A 366 -2.51 17.00 2.94
N LEU A 367 -1.60 16.74 1.99
CA LEU A 367 -0.18 16.49 2.26
C LEU A 367 0.54 17.73 2.79
N LYS A 368 0.13 18.93 2.42
CA LYS A 368 0.72 20.19 2.93
C LYS A 368 0.62 20.33 4.44
N ARG A 369 -0.39 19.71 5.07
CA ARG A 369 -0.52 19.68 6.55
C ARG A 369 0.62 18.95 7.24
N TYR A 370 1.22 17.98 6.54
CA TYR A 370 2.31 17.14 7.05
C TYR A 370 3.68 17.56 6.49
N ALA A 371 3.71 18.35 5.42
CA ALA A 371 4.95 18.75 4.77
C ALA A 371 5.72 19.79 5.61
N VAL A 372 7.05 19.71 5.57
CA VAL A 372 7.91 20.77 6.14
C VAL A 372 7.67 22.06 5.36
N ALA A 373 7.57 23.21 6.04
CA ALA A 373 7.14 24.48 5.44
C ALA A 373 7.95 24.94 4.19
N SER A 374 9.20 24.50 4.04
CA SER A 374 10.05 24.79 2.87
C SER A 374 9.87 23.84 1.69
N VAL A 375 9.08 22.77 1.84
CA VAL A 375 8.92 21.70 0.86
C VAL A 375 7.50 21.69 0.30
N THR A 376 7.37 21.74 -1.01
CA THR A 376 6.07 21.68 -1.70
C THR A 376 5.86 20.33 -2.38
N PRO A 377 4.89 19.49 -1.94
CA PRO A 377 4.54 18.27 -2.65
C PRO A 377 3.89 18.61 -3.99
N THR A 378 4.33 17.94 -5.06
CA THR A 378 3.80 18.09 -6.42
C THR A 378 3.50 16.71 -7.00
N ILE A 379 2.26 16.49 -7.43
CA ILE A 379 1.87 15.21 -8.04
C ILE A 379 2.06 15.28 -9.56
N ILE A 380 2.79 14.31 -10.11
CA ILE A 380 2.95 14.13 -11.56
C ILE A 380 2.43 12.77 -12.00
N ASP A 381 1.91 12.70 -13.22
CA ASP A 381 1.35 11.45 -13.74
C ASP A 381 2.43 10.39 -13.97
N PRO A 382 2.10 9.11 -13.75
CA PRO A 382 2.96 8.02 -14.15
C PRO A 382 3.12 8.00 -15.67
N GLU A 383 4.31 7.65 -16.13
CA GLU A 383 4.63 7.39 -17.52
C GLU A 383 4.85 5.89 -17.73
N THR A 384 4.22 5.31 -18.74
CA THR A 384 4.44 3.90 -19.07
C THR A 384 5.47 3.77 -20.17
N THR A 385 6.57 3.06 -19.90
CA THR A 385 7.46 2.54 -20.93
C THR A 385 6.96 1.15 -21.31
N TYR A 386 6.57 0.99 -22.56
CA TYR A 386 6.07 -0.27 -23.05
C TYR A 386 7.20 -1.14 -23.59
N LEU A 387 7.07 -2.45 -23.39
CA LEU A 387 7.98 -3.46 -23.93
C LEU A 387 7.22 -4.28 -24.96
N THR A 388 7.81 -4.42 -26.15
CA THR A 388 7.39 -5.40 -27.14
C THR A 388 8.40 -6.52 -27.18
N LEU A 389 7.90 -7.75 -27.14
CA LEU A 389 8.71 -8.95 -27.08
C LEU A 389 8.51 -9.77 -28.35
N VAL A 390 9.61 -10.28 -28.88
CA VAL A 390 9.60 -11.32 -29.91
C VAL A 390 10.20 -12.57 -29.28
N SER A 391 9.37 -13.56 -28.98
CA SER A 391 9.77 -14.81 -28.35
C SER A 391 9.65 -15.96 -29.33
N ASN A 392 10.78 -16.58 -29.66
CA ASN A 392 10.83 -17.77 -30.50
C ASN A 392 11.28 -18.95 -29.64
N PHE A 393 10.39 -19.92 -29.41
CA PHE A 393 10.72 -21.10 -28.62
C PHE A 393 10.68 -22.36 -29.46
N LYS A 394 11.55 -23.31 -29.11
CA LYS A 394 11.57 -24.66 -29.69
C LYS A 394 11.13 -25.68 -28.67
N TYR A 395 10.29 -26.61 -29.10
CA TYR A 395 9.74 -27.64 -28.23
C TYR A 395 9.87 -29.04 -28.83
N ASN A 396 9.94 -30.04 -27.95
CA ASN A 396 9.95 -31.44 -28.33
C ASN A 396 8.53 -31.98 -28.41
N SER A 397 8.05 -32.21 -29.65
CA SER A 397 6.72 -32.75 -29.91
C SER A 397 6.51 -34.18 -29.44
N SER A 398 7.57 -34.95 -29.14
CA SER A 398 7.46 -36.35 -28.70
C SER A 398 7.08 -36.51 -27.23
N ILE A 399 7.23 -35.46 -26.41
CA ILE A 399 6.97 -35.48 -24.96
C ILE A 399 5.77 -34.61 -24.53
N THR A 400 5.10 -33.97 -25.49
CA THR A 400 3.88 -33.19 -25.23
C THR A 400 2.77 -33.60 -26.19
N THR A 401 1.55 -33.63 -25.68
CA THR A 401 0.32 -33.83 -26.48
C THR A 401 -0.37 -32.51 -26.82
N LYS A 402 0.19 -31.37 -26.40
CA LYS A 402 -0.37 -30.04 -26.65
C LYS A 402 0.03 -29.56 -28.05
N ASP A 403 -0.92 -28.94 -28.74
CA ASP A 403 -0.66 -28.28 -30.02
C ASP A 403 0.19 -27.02 -29.84
N VAL A 404 0.95 -26.66 -30.88
CA VAL A 404 1.82 -25.47 -30.88
C VAL A 404 1.06 -24.18 -30.54
N THR A 405 -0.18 -24.04 -30.99
CA THR A 405 -1.04 -22.88 -30.71
C THR A 405 -1.41 -22.77 -29.24
N THR A 406 -1.58 -23.92 -28.56
CA THR A 406 -1.84 -23.99 -27.13
C THR A 406 -0.58 -23.62 -26.35
N LEU A 407 0.60 -24.10 -26.78
CA LEU A 407 1.87 -23.72 -26.19
C LEU A 407 2.15 -22.21 -26.35
N GLN A 408 1.91 -21.64 -27.53
CA GLN A 408 2.02 -20.19 -27.77
C GLN A 408 1.10 -19.38 -26.84
N THR A 409 -0.15 -19.83 -26.66
CA THR A 409 -1.12 -19.19 -25.76
C THR A 409 -0.66 -19.26 -24.30
N ASN A 410 -0.14 -20.40 -23.85
CA ASN A 410 0.37 -20.57 -22.49
C ASN A 410 1.59 -19.70 -22.22
N VAL A 411 2.51 -19.60 -23.19
CA VAL A 411 3.69 -18.71 -23.10
C VAL A 411 3.25 -17.25 -23.07
N LEU A 412 2.29 -16.85 -23.91
CA LEU A 412 1.75 -15.49 -23.90
C LEU A 412 1.06 -15.15 -22.57
N SER A 413 0.33 -16.10 -21.99
CA SER A 413 -0.26 -15.98 -20.65
C SER A 413 0.81 -15.77 -19.58
N THR A 414 1.89 -16.55 -19.61
CA THR A 414 3.04 -16.43 -18.70
C THR A 414 3.70 -15.05 -18.79
N ILE A 415 3.87 -14.53 -20.01
CA ILE A 415 4.38 -13.17 -20.26
C ILE A 415 3.42 -12.11 -19.67
N SER A 416 2.11 -12.29 -19.87
CA SER A 416 1.08 -11.39 -19.35
C SER A 416 1.08 -11.33 -17.82
N THR A 417 1.13 -12.49 -17.16
CA THR A 417 1.20 -12.60 -15.69
C THR A 417 2.49 -11.97 -15.15
N TYR A 418 3.63 -12.17 -15.81
CA TYR A 418 4.87 -11.51 -15.40
C TYR A 418 4.76 -9.98 -15.48
N SER A 419 4.10 -9.44 -16.51
CA SER A 419 3.85 -8.00 -16.66
C SER A 419 3.01 -7.46 -15.50
N THR A 420 1.88 -8.10 -15.17
CA THR A 420 0.98 -7.63 -14.10
C THR A 420 1.61 -7.73 -12.71
N ASP A 421 2.29 -8.83 -12.43
CA ASP A 421 2.72 -9.16 -11.07
C ASP A 421 4.05 -8.50 -10.71
N SER A 422 4.95 -8.33 -11.70
CA SER A 422 6.33 -7.88 -11.45
C SER A 422 6.63 -6.47 -11.97
N LEU A 423 6.00 -6.02 -13.07
CA LEU A 423 6.42 -4.80 -13.78
C LEU A 423 5.53 -3.59 -13.55
N GLN A 424 4.22 -3.77 -13.36
CA GLN A 424 3.25 -2.68 -13.23
C GLN A 424 3.31 -1.94 -11.88
N ASN A 425 4.49 -1.83 -11.29
CA ASN A 425 4.81 -1.05 -10.11
C ASN A 425 6.06 -0.18 -10.38
N PHE A 426 6.21 0.94 -9.67
CA PHE A 426 7.32 1.88 -9.90
C PHE A 426 8.72 1.31 -9.57
N THR A 427 8.80 0.17 -8.87
CA THR A 427 10.03 -0.52 -8.51
C THR A 427 10.31 -1.75 -9.39
N GLY A 428 9.44 -2.00 -10.37
CA GLY A 428 9.36 -3.23 -11.13
C GLY A 428 10.39 -3.25 -12.25
N MET A 429 11.58 -3.74 -11.95
CA MET A 429 12.63 -3.93 -12.95
C MET A 429 12.30 -5.14 -13.84
N PHE A 430 12.33 -4.94 -15.17
CA PHE A 430 12.28 -6.03 -16.13
C PHE A 430 13.62 -6.75 -16.15
N ARG A 431 13.61 -8.02 -15.75
CA ARG A 431 14.78 -8.89 -15.82
C ARG A 431 14.58 -9.92 -16.91
N HIS A 432 15.38 -9.84 -17.96
CA HIS A 432 15.24 -10.70 -19.13
C HIS A 432 15.41 -12.18 -18.77
N SER A 433 16.43 -12.49 -17.96
CA SER A 433 16.70 -13.85 -17.49
C SER A 433 15.54 -14.46 -16.68
N ALA A 434 14.87 -13.65 -15.86
CA ALA A 434 13.72 -14.10 -15.07
C ALA A 434 12.53 -14.44 -15.97
N LEU A 435 12.26 -13.61 -16.99
CA LEU A 435 11.20 -13.88 -17.95
C LEU A 435 11.51 -15.13 -18.79
N VAL A 436 12.73 -15.26 -19.33
CA VAL A 436 13.13 -16.41 -20.14
C VAL A 436 12.97 -17.70 -19.35
N LYS A 437 13.40 -17.71 -18.08
CA LYS A 437 13.19 -18.85 -17.17
C LYS A 437 11.70 -19.21 -17.00
N ASN A 438 10.84 -18.21 -16.85
CA ASN A 438 9.39 -18.44 -16.72
C ASN A 438 8.79 -19.01 -18.02
N ILE A 439 9.27 -18.55 -19.18
CA ILE A 439 8.86 -19.10 -20.48
C ILE A 439 9.29 -20.56 -20.61
N ASP A 440 10.54 -20.89 -20.28
CA ASP A 440 11.03 -22.28 -20.32
C ASP A 440 10.27 -23.18 -19.33
N ALA A 441 9.88 -22.65 -18.17
CA ALA A 441 9.09 -23.36 -17.17
C ALA A 441 7.60 -23.51 -17.54
N THR A 442 7.13 -22.88 -18.62
CA THR A 442 5.71 -22.94 -19.05
C THR A 442 5.28 -24.36 -19.39
N ASP A 443 6.18 -25.14 -20.00
CA ASP A 443 5.93 -26.54 -20.34
C ASP A 443 7.26 -27.31 -20.42
N THR A 444 7.31 -28.53 -19.90
CA THR A 444 8.52 -29.36 -19.90
C THR A 444 9.01 -29.75 -21.29
N SER A 445 8.20 -29.57 -22.32
CA SER A 445 8.60 -29.80 -23.72
C SER A 445 9.40 -28.66 -24.33
N ILE A 446 9.40 -27.47 -23.75
CA ILE A 446 10.18 -26.33 -24.25
C ILE A 446 11.66 -26.58 -23.93
N LEU A 447 12.49 -26.58 -24.97
CA LEU A 447 13.92 -26.89 -24.86
C LEU A 447 14.79 -25.63 -24.94
N SER A 448 14.33 -24.63 -25.68
CA SER A 448 15.02 -23.36 -25.82
C SER A 448 14.05 -22.25 -26.16
N ASN A 449 14.39 -21.04 -25.76
CA ASN A 449 13.66 -19.83 -26.08
C ASN A 449 14.64 -18.68 -26.35
N VAL A 450 14.42 -17.98 -27.46
CA VAL A 450 15.12 -16.75 -27.81
C VAL A 450 14.12 -15.61 -27.79
N THR A 451 14.20 -14.77 -26.75
CA THR A 451 13.36 -13.59 -26.58
C THR A 451 14.19 -12.32 -26.81
N THR A 452 13.72 -11.45 -27.71
CA THR A 452 14.29 -10.10 -27.91
C THR A 452 13.32 -9.02 -27.42
N VAL A 453 13.86 -7.87 -27.03
CA VAL A 453 13.11 -6.78 -26.39
C VAL A 453 13.26 -5.49 -27.20
N LYS A 454 12.16 -4.79 -27.44
CA LYS A 454 12.15 -3.39 -27.86
C LYS A 454 11.32 -2.56 -26.90
N LEU A 455 11.75 -1.33 -26.68
CA LEU A 455 11.01 -0.36 -25.87
C LEU A 455 10.22 0.55 -26.78
N TYR A 456 9.04 0.98 -26.35
CA TYR A 456 8.40 2.14 -26.95
C TYR A 456 7.70 3.02 -25.92
N LYS A 457 7.55 4.29 -26.26
CA LYS A 457 6.76 5.27 -25.52
C LYS A 457 5.80 5.97 -26.46
N TYR A 458 4.71 6.45 -25.88
CA TYR A 458 3.80 7.36 -26.55
C TYR A 458 4.26 8.80 -26.35
N PHE A 459 4.11 9.63 -27.38
CA PHE A 459 4.03 11.08 -27.19
C PHE A 459 2.76 11.61 -27.86
N ALA A 460 2.13 12.60 -27.23
CA ALA A 460 0.92 13.26 -27.70
C ALA A 460 1.29 14.63 -28.28
N PRO A 461 1.38 14.77 -29.62
CA PRO A 461 1.69 16.06 -30.24
C PRO A 461 0.49 17.01 -30.19
N THR A 462 0.77 18.30 -29.98
CA THR A 462 -0.19 19.36 -30.31
C THR A 462 -0.16 19.57 -31.82
N LEU A 463 -1.27 19.27 -32.49
CA LEU A 463 -1.37 19.38 -33.94
C LEU A 463 -1.25 20.83 -34.41
N ASN A 464 -0.73 21.01 -35.63
CA ASN A 464 -0.57 22.29 -36.31
C ASN A 464 0.30 23.31 -35.56
N SER A 465 1.11 22.88 -34.59
CA SER A 465 2.08 23.71 -33.88
C SER A 465 3.47 23.07 -33.90
N ALA A 466 4.51 23.85 -34.22
CA ALA A 466 5.89 23.41 -34.14
C ALA A 466 6.38 23.53 -32.68
N LEU A 467 6.46 22.39 -31.98
CA LEU A 467 6.85 22.32 -30.56
C LEU A 467 7.98 21.32 -30.34
N LYS A 468 8.73 21.54 -29.25
CA LYS A 468 9.74 20.60 -28.76
C LYS A 468 9.06 19.46 -28.00
N TYR A 469 9.43 18.22 -28.32
CA TYR A 469 9.01 17.03 -27.56
C TYR A 469 10.24 16.29 -27.04
N THR A 470 10.22 15.89 -25.78
CA THR A 470 11.30 15.13 -25.15
C THR A 470 10.74 13.79 -24.69
N ILE A 471 11.33 12.70 -25.18
CA ILE A 471 10.92 11.33 -24.91
C ILE A 471 12.09 10.64 -24.22
N SER A 472 12.01 10.53 -22.89
CA SER A 472 13.09 9.96 -22.08
C SER A 472 12.73 8.53 -21.66
N TYR A 473 13.54 7.55 -22.05
CA TYR A 473 13.38 6.13 -21.69
C TYR A 473 14.21 5.74 -20.46
N ASN A 474 15.18 6.59 -20.08
CA ASN A 474 16.05 6.42 -18.93
C ASN A 474 16.87 5.12 -18.94
N ASN A 475 16.99 4.49 -20.11
CA ASN A 475 17.77 3.29 -20.37
C ASN A 475 18.61 3.55 -21.62
N ALA A 476 19.90 3.21 -21.56
CA ALA A 476 20.80 3.42 -22.69
C ALA A 476 20.31 2.65 -23.93
N PHE A 477 20.51 3.24 -25.10
CA PHE A 477 20.14 2.66 -26.39
C PHE A 477 21.33 1.95 -27.03
N TYR A 478 21.06 0.90 -27.81
CA TYR A 478 22.09 0.09 -28.44
C TYR A 478 22.75 0.84 -29.60
N ASN A 479 23.94 1.41 -29.39
CA ASN A 479 24.74 2.02 -30.44
C ASN A 479 26.23 1.67 -30.26
N PRO A 480 26.69 0.51 -30.74
CA PRO A 480 28.05 0.01 -30.47
C PRO A 480 29.16 0.81 -31.19
N HIS A 481 28.84 1.50 -32.28
CA HIS A 481 29.78 2.32 -33.05
C HIS A 481 29.02 3.42 -33.80
N SER A 482 29.68 4.53 -34.16
CA SER A 482 29.04 5.59 -34.96
C SER A 482 28.45 5.03 -36.27
N ASP A 483 27.38 5.66 -36.75
CA ASP A 483 26.63 5.25 -37.95
C ASP A 483 26.08 3.80 -37.87
N HIS A 484 25.85 3.26 -36.67
CA HIS A 484 25.29 1.92 -36.51
C HIS A 484 23.94 1.78 -37.22
N ASN A 485 23.85 0.77 -38.08
CA ASN A 485 22.66 0.44 -38.86
C ASN A 485 22.07 1.61 -39.70
N LYS A 486 22.85 2.64 -40.02
CA LYS A 486 22.41 3.85 -40.73
C LYS A 486 21.63 3.58 -42.02
N SER A 487 22.08 2.60 -42.81
CA SER A 487 21.44 2.21 -44.07
C SER A 487 20.06 1.61 -43.89
N ALA A 488 19.81 0.93 -42.76
CA ALA A 488 18.51 0.35 -42.44
C ALA A 488 17.67 1.20 -41.48
N GLY A 489 18.06 2.44 -41.19
CA GLY A 489 17.30 3.38 -40.35
C GLY A 489 17.69 3.35 -38.86
N GLY A 490 18.89 2.86 -38.54
CA GLY A 490 19.39 2.85 -37.18
C GLY A 490 18.62 1.88 -36.27
N ILE A 491 18.33 2.31 -35.05
CA ILE A 491 17.65 1.58 -33.98
C ILE A 491 16.30 2.18 -33.58
N VAL A 492 15.96 3.35 -34.13
CA VAL A 492 14.70 4.05 -33.86
C VAL A 492 13.69 3.76 -34.97
N SER A 493 12.43 3.53 -34.61
CA SER A 493 11.32 3.56 -35.56
C SER A 493 10.09 4.20 -34.93
N SER A 494 9.11 4.64 -35.72
CA SER A 494 7.85 5.17 -35.19
C SER A 494 6.62 4.68 -35.95
N THR A 495 5.44 4.92 -35.38
CA THR A 495 4.19 4.88 -36.14
C THR A 495 4.06 6.09 -37.06
N GLY A 496 3.16 6.00 -38.03
CA GLY A 496 2.95 7.02 -39.05
C GLY A 496 2.30 8.30 -38.55
N PHE A 497 2.70 9.43 -39.13
CA PHE A 497 2.08 10.74 -38.93
C PHE A 497 2.27 11.60 -40.19
N LYS A 498 1.65 12.78 -40.23
CA LYS A 498 1.84 13.76 -41.31
C LYS A 498 2.43 15.05 -40.76
N ILE A 499 3.26 15.70 -41.56
CA ILE A 499 3.91 16.97 -41.23
C ILE A 499 3.47 18.07 -42.19
N ASN A 500 3.68 19.33 -41.80
CA ASN A 500 3.25 20.49 -42.58
C ASN A 500 4.09 20.71 -43.85
N ASP A 501 5.40 20.48 -43.75
CA ASP A 501 6.37 20.82 -44.81
C ASP A 501 6.41 19.82 -45.99
N ASP A 502 5.41 18.93 -46.11
CA ASP A 502 5.25 18.08 -47.29
C ASP A 502 4.03 18.50 -48.12
N SER A 503 4.31 19.00 -49.32
CA SER A 503 3.32 19.30 -50.36
C SER A 503 2.52 18.08 -50.82
N SER A 504 3.04 16.87 -50.57
CA SER A 504 2.36 15.60 -50.74
C SER A 504 1.85 15.12 -49.38
N ALA A 505 0.59 14.73 -49.26
CA ALA A 505 -0.02 14.31 -47.98
C ALA A 505 0.47 12.93 -47.47
N ASN A 506 1.77 12.64 -47.63
CA ASN A 506 2.42 11.37 -47.34
C ASN A 506 2.45 11.08 -45.85
N GLU A 507 2.45 9.79 -45.55
CA GLU A 507 2.70 9.29 -44.21
C GLU A 507 4.20 9.23 -43.95
N HIS A 508 4.61 9.90 -42.88
CA HIS A 508 5.98 10.02 -42.42
C HIS A 508 6.23 9.15 -41.19
N PHE A 509 7.48 8.75 -41.01
CA PHE A 509 8.00 7.93 -39.92
C PHE A 509 9.31 8.53 -39.42
N LEU A 510 9.71 8.18 -38.19
CA LEU A 510 11.00 8.53 -37.62
C LEU A 510 11.98 7.37 -37.78
N ASP A 511 13.23 7.69 -38.09
CA ASP A 511 14.38 6.81 -37.92
C ASP A 511 15.57 7.60 -37.32
N ASP A 512 16.67 6.93 -37.03
CA ASP A 512 17.93 7.59 -36.66
C ASP A 512 19.07 7.25 -37.62
N ASP A 513 20.09 8.11 -37.62
CA ASP A 513 21.25 7.99 -38.50
C ASP A 513 22.43 7.21 -37.90
N GLY A 514 22.28 6.69 -36.68
CA GLY A 514 23.35 6.02 -35.91
C GLY A 514 24.42 6.96 -35.35
N SER A 515 24.28 8.27 -35.57
CA SER A 515 25.27 9.31 -35.23
C SER A 515 24.65 10.49 -34.46
N GLY A 516 23.50 10.29 -33.82
CA GLY A 516 22.92 11.24 -32.87
C GLY A 516 21.77 12.08 -33.43
N ILE A 517 21.34 11.83 -34.67
CA ILE A 517 20.29 12.62 -35.34
C ILE A 517 19.06 11.75 -35.61
N ILE A 518 17.89 12.31 -35.31
CA ILE A 518 16.58 11.76 -35.68
C ILE A 518 16.13 12.40 -37.00
N ARG A 519 15.62 11.59 -37.92
CA ARG A 519 15.19 12.01 -39.24
C ARG A 519 13.73 11.65 -39.47
N ALA A 520 13.03 12.47 -40.26
CA ALA A 520 11.68 12.19 -40.71
C ALA A 520 11.72 11.76 -42.18
N TYR A 521 11.15 10.59 -42.47
CA TYR A 521 11.13 10.03 -43.81
C TYR A 521 9.76 9.50 -44.19
N TYR A 522 9.49 9.41 -45.49
CA TYR A 522 8.34 8.70 -46.06
C TYR A 522 8.84 7.67 -47.07
N LEU A 523 7.97 6.74 -47.48
CA LEU A 523 8.33 5.66 -48.42
C LEU A 523 7.80 5.95 -49.82
N VAL A 524 8.68 5.93 -50.82
CA VAL A 524 8.32 5.95 -52.24
C VAL A 524 8.79 4.64 -52.86
N SER A 525 7.85 3.79 -53.28
CA SER A 525 8.15 2.46 -53.84
C SER A 525 9.08 1.60 -52.97
N GLY A 526 8.97 1.72 -51.65
CA GLY A 526 9.78 0.98 -50.67
C GLY A 526 11.15 1.61 -50.34
N VAL A 527 11.48 2.76 -50.95
CA VAL A 527 12.71 3.51 -50.66
C VAL A 527 12.42 4.64 -49.69
N ARG A 528 13.28 4.82 -48.67
CA ARG A 528 13.19 5.93 -47.72
C ARG A 528 13.58 7.24 -48.40
N THR A 529 12.67 8.20 -48.41
CA THR A 529 12.91 9.59 -48.83
C THR A 529 12.79 10.48 -47.61
N TYR A 530 13.84 11.25 -47.31
CA TYR A 530 13.91 12.09 -46.12
C TYR A 530 13.34 13.47 -46.41
N THR A 531 12.32 13.87 -45.65
CA THR A 531 11.75 15.23 -45.69
C THR A 531 12.56 16.16 -44.81
N ASP A 532 12.99 15.67 -43.64
CA ASP A 532 13.91 16.39 -42.75
C ASP A 532 14.96 15.42 -42.20
N SER A 533 16.22 15.73 -42.49
CA SER A 533 17.38 14.95 -42.04
C SER A 533 17.92 15.39 -40.67
N THR A 534 17.30 16.40 -40.05
CA THR A 534 17.69 17.04 -38.79
C THR A 534 16.49 17.28 -37.86
N TYR A 535 15.46 16.42 -37.99
CA TYR A 535 14.17 16.56 -37.30
C TYR A 535 14.28 16.50 -35.76
N GLY A 536 15.34 15.88 -35.25
CA GLY A 536 15.62 15.82 -33.83
C GLY A 536 17.01 15.28 -33.50
N THR A 537 17.25 15.03 -32.22
CA THR A 537 18.50 14.48 -31.70
C THR A 537 18.23 13.28 -30.80
N ILE A 538 19.17 12.34 -30.78
CA ILE A 538 19.13 11.16 -29.92
C ILE A 538 20.41 11.08 -29.07
N ASN A 539 20.23 10.89 -27.76
CA ASN A 539 21.31 10.60 -26.83
C ASN A 539 21.26 9.13 -26.44
N TYR A 540 22.15 8.33 -27.03
CA TYR A 540 22.22 6.89 -26.81
C TYR A 540 22.62 6.51 -25.37
N THR A 541 23.37 7.37 -24.67
CA THR A 541 23.83 7.06 -23.31
C THR A 541 22.74 7.31 -22.27
N THR A 542 22.03 8.44 -22.36
CA THR A 542 20.96 8.77 -21.41
C THR A 542 19.63 8.12 -21.77
N GLY A 543 19.47 7.65 -23.02
CA GLY A 543 18.22 7.07 -23.50
C GLY A 543 17.16 8.12 -23.77
N GLU A 544 17.54 9.25 -24.39
CA GLU A 544 16.66 10.38 -24.63
C GLU A 544 16.55 10.72 -26.12
N ILE A 545 15.33 10.96 -26.57
CA ILE A 545 15.02 11.45 -27.91
C ILE A 545 14.37 12.84 -27.78
N ILE A 546 14.91 13.82 -28.49
CA ILE A 546 14.38 15.18 -28.55
C ILE A 546 13.98 15.49 -29.98
N LEU A 547 12.69 15.76 -30.20
CA LEU A 547 12.21 16.36 -31.44
C LEU A 547 12.28 17.88 -31.26
N THR A 548 13.07 18.57 -32.08
CA THR A 548 13.45 19.98 -31.84
C THR A 548 12.32 20.96 -32.13
N ALA A 549 11.61 20.75 -33.24
CA ALA A 549 10.47 21.59 -33.66
C ALA A 549 9.46 20.76 -34.50
N ALA A 550 8.92 19.69 -33.93
CA ALA A 550 8.03 18.79 -34.67
C ALA A 550 6.68 19.44 -34.96
N HIS A 551 6.35 19.60 -36.25
CA HIS A 551 5.11 20.23 -36.73
C HIS A 551 4.16 19.22 -37.38
N LEU A 552 3.45 18.46 -36.54
CA LEU A 552 2.54 17.41 -37.00
C LEU A 552 1.18 18.00 -37.36
N THR A 553 0.62 17.61 -38.52
CA THR A 553 -0.70 18.04 -39.00
C THR A 553 -1.79 17.02 -38.69
N SER A 554 -1.46 15.72 -38.75
CA SER A 554 -2.34 14.62 -38.35
C SER A 554 -1.54 13.40 -37.94
N ILE A 555 -2.17 12.49 -37.19
CA ILE A 555 -1.61 11.21 -36.77
C ILE A 555 -2.30 10.11 -37.56
N SER A 556 -1.52 9.13 -38.04
CA SER A 556 -2.08 8.00 -38.77
C SER A 556 -2.76 7.00 -37.84
N ASN A 557 -3.55 6.09 -38.42
CA ASN A 557 -4.13 5.00 -37.66
C ASN A 557 -3.03 4.08 -37.12
N ILE A 558 -3.18 3.65 -35.88
CA ILE A 558 -2.28 2.70 -35.21
C ILE A 558 -3.11 1.46 -34.91
N ASP A 559 -2.59 0.28 -35.27
CA ASP A 559 -3.26 -1.02 -35.10
C ASP A 559 -4.69 -1.07 -35.67
N GLY A 560 -4.94 -0.35 -36.77
CA GLY A 560 -6.24 -0.28 -37.43
C GLY A 560 -7.26 0.67 -36.79
N ALA A 561 -6.89 1.41 -35.75
CA ALA A 561 -7.75 2.38 -35.07
C ALA A 561 -7.19 3.81 -35.16
N THR A 562 -8.08 4.80 -35.11
CA THR A 562 -7.69 6.22 -35.03
C THR A 562 -6.88 6.47 -33.76
N SER A 563 -5.72 7.12 -33.88
CA SER A 563 -4.83 7.43 -32.75
C SER A 563 -4.67 8.94 -32.55
N THR A 564 -4.47 9.36 -31.30
CA THR A 564 -4.07 10.72 -30.91
C THR A 564 -2.63 10.80 -30.42
N VAL A 565 -1.90 9.68 -30.46
CA VAL A 565 -0.53 9.54 -29.98
C VAL A 565 0.34 8.85 -31.02
N VAL A 566 1.65 9.12 -31.00
CA VAL A 566 2.64 8.44 -31.84
C VAL A 566 3.48 7.52 -30.96
N ARG A 567 3.72 6.29 -31.42
CA ARG A 567 4.66 5.35 -30.77
C ARG A 567 6.05 5.56 -31.35
N VAL A 568 7.05 5.68 -30.49
CA VAL A 568 8.47 5.69 -30.88
C VAL A 568 9.12 4.46 -30.27
N PHE A 569 9.66 3.58 -31.10
CA PHE A 569 10.34 2.35 -30.74
C PHE A 569 11.84 2.55 -30.73
N VAL A 570 12.53 1.88 -29.81
CA VAL A 570 13.98 1.90 -29.66
C VAL A 570 14.50 0.53 -29.22
N ILE A 571 15.73 0.21 -29.62
CA ILE A 571 16.43 -0.98 -29.16
C ILE A 571 17.31 -0.61 -27.95
N PRO A 572 17.06 -1.19 -26.76
CA PRO A 572 17.85 -0.91 -25.58
C PRO A 572 19.22 -1.59 -25.65
N ASN A 573 20.25 -0.99 -25.03
CA ASN A 573 21.59 -1.56 -24.96
C ASN A 573 21.66 -2.77 -24.00
N SER A 574 20.78 -2.80 -23.01
CA SER A 574 20.64 -3.87 -22.02
C SER A 574 19.30 -4.56 -22.22
N ASN A 575 19.27 -5.88 -22.02
CA ASN A 575 18.01 -6.63 -21.99
C ASN A 575 17.26 -6.44 -20.66
N ASP A 576 17.95 -6.05 -19.60
CA ASP A 576 17.33 -5.66 -18.33
C ASP A 576 16.97 -4.18 -18.38
N ILE A 577 15.71 -3.87 -18.07
CA ILE A 577 15.13 -2.53 -18.22
C ILE A 577 14.68 -2.03 -16.86
N VAL A 578 15.04 -0.80 -16.54
CA VAL A 578 14.79 -0.20 -15.22
C VAL A 578 13.84 0.99 -15.35
N PRO A 579 12.73 1.03 -14.59
CA PRO A 579 11.92 2.24 -14.47
C PRO A 579 12.62 3.25 -13.56
N VAL A 580 12.55 4.54 -13.91
CA VAL A 580 13.11 5.63 -13.10
C VAL A 580 12.03 6.66 -12.79
N ARG A 581 11.93 7.09 -11.51
CA ARG A 581 10.97 8.09 -11.01
C ARG A 581 9.51 7.72 -11.31
N ASN A 582 8.80 8.50 -12.11
CA ASN A 582 7.39 8.30 -12.48
C ASN A 582 7.19 7.21 -13.53
N GLN A 583 8.23 6.48 -13.94
CA GLN A 583 8.09 5.46 -14.98
C GLN A 583 7.59 4.12 -14.42
N ILE A 584 6.77 3.44 -15.21
CA ILE A 584 6.31 2.08 -14.98
C ILE A 584 6.59 1.27 -16.24
N LEU A 585 6.94 0.00 -16.08
CA LEU A 585 7.14 -0.92 -17.20
C LEU A 585 5.86 -1.72 -17.45
N GLN A 586 5.51 -1.88 -18.72
CA GLN A 586 4.38 -2.73 -19.11
C GLN A 586 4.72 -3.47 -20.40
N ILE A 587 4.52 -4.79 -20.43
CA ILE A 587 4.62 -5.54 -21.68
C ILE A 587 3.33 -5.35 -22.47
N ASP A 588 3.45 -4.93 -23.72
CA ASP A 588 2.36 -4.92 -24.69
C ASP A 588 2.24 -6.31 -25.31
N THR A 589 1.35 -7.13 -24.75
CA THR A 589 1.11 -8.50 -25.23
C THR A 589 0.37 -8.55 -26.56
N ALA A 590 -0.33 -7.48 -26.95
CA ALA A 590 -1.06 -7.44 -28.23
C ALA A 590 -0.10 -7.25 -29.41
N ASN A 591 0.95 -6.46 -29.23
CA ASN A 591 1.98 -6.22 -30.24
C ASN A 591 3.24 -7.09 -30.05
N SER A 592 3.25 -7.98 -29.05
CA SER A 592 4.31 -8.98 -28.87
C SER A 592 4.00 -10.25 -29.65
N THR A 593 5.03 -10.88 -30.21
CA THR A 593 4.88 -12.09 -31.03
C THR A 593 5.50 -13.29 -30.34
N VAL A 594 4.75 -14.40 -30.26
CA VAL A 594 5.22 -15.67 -29.71
C VAL A 594 5.13 -16.74 -30.80
N THR A 595 6.28 -17.23 -31.24
CA THR A 595 6.38 -18.25 -32.29
C THR A 595 6.94 -19.54 -31.70
N GLY A 596 6.21 -20.64 -31.88
CA GLY A 596 6.67 -21.97 -31.49
C GLY A 596 7.07 -22.79 -32.71
N GLU A 597 8.25 -23.41 -32.67
CA GLU A 597 8.71 -24.35 -33.71
C GLU A 597 9.05 -25.71 -33.11
N VAL A 598 8.79 -26.79 -33.86
CA VAL A 598 9.20 -28.13 -33.44
C VAL A 598 10.72 -28.25 -33.53
N ASP A 599 11.35 -28.71 -32.45
CA ASP A 599 12.76 -29.08 -32.51
C ASP A 599 12.91 -30.40 -33.27
N THR A 600 13.37 -30.34 -34.51
CA THR A 600 13.49 -31.50 -35.40
C THR A 600 14.54 -32.51 -34.94
N ILE A 601 15.54 -32.10 -34.14
CA ILE A 601 16.58 -32.97 -33.58
C ILE A 601 16.01 -33.76 -32.40
N ALA A 602 15.43 -33.07 -31.43
CA ALA A 602 14.89 -33.69 -30.22
C ALA A 602 13.64 -34.54 -30.49
N SER A 603 12.90 -34.25 -31.55
CA SER A 603 11.73 -35.02 -32.01
C SER A 603 12.07 -36.19 -32.95
N GLY A 604 13.35 -36.39 -33.29
CA GLY A 604 13.81 -37.54 -34.07
C GLY A 604 13.44 -37.50 -35.57
N SER A 605 13.32 -36.31 -36.16
CA SER A 605 13.00 -36.14 -37.59
C SER A 605 14.15 -36.62 -38.48
N SER A 606 13.83 -37.26 -39.61
CA SER A 606 14.80 -37.77 -40.58
C SER A 606 15.62 -36.67 -41.30
N GLN A 607 15.20 -35.40 -41.20
CA GLN A 607 15.90 -34.23 -41.77
C GLN A 607 16.67 -33.39 -40.73
N ALA A 608 16.72 -33.83 -39.48
CA ALA A 608 17.25 -33.06 -38.35
C ALA A 608 18.72 -32.62 -38.51
N GLY A 609 19.53 -33.36 -39.27
CA GLY A 609 20.95 -33.07 -39.47
C GLY A 609 21.29 -32.14 -40.65
N THR A 610 20.33 -31.80 -41.51
CA THR A 610 20.61 -31.09 -42.78
C THR A 610 19.88 -29.76 -42.97
N SER A 611 18.84 -29.47 -42.17
CA SER A 611 17.99 -28.27 -42.36
C SER A 611 17.59 -27.55 -41.06
N TYR A 612 18.33 -27.74 -39.97
CA TYR A 612 18.04 -27.08 -38.68
C TYR A 612 18.38 -25.57 -38.73
N THR A 613 17.38 -24.73 -38.52
CA THR A 613 17.53 -23.26 -38.44
C THR A 613 17.59 -22.80 -36.98
N THR A 614 18.30 -21.70 -36.69
CA THR A 614 18.32 -21.09 -35.35
C THR A 614 17.76 -19.67 -35.41
N SER A 615 17.19 -19.20 -34.30
CA SER A 615 16.64 -17.84 -34.21
C SER A 615 17.73 -16.84 -33.80
N SER A 616 17.72 -15.65 -34.38
CA SER A 616 18.63 -14.56 -34.02
C SER A 616 18.36 -14.05 -32.61
N SER A 617 19.42 -13.77 -31.85
CA SER A 617 19.34 -13.09 -30.54
C SER A 617 19.32 -11.56 -30.63
N TYR A 618 19.50 -11.01 -31.83
CA TYR A 618 19.47 -9.56 -32.06
C TYR A 618 18.05 -9.10 -32.35
N SER A 619 17.63 -8.03 -31.68
CA SER A 619 16.41 -7.32 -32.05
C SER A 619 16.61 -6.60 -33.39
N SER A 620 15.66 -6.74 -34.30
CA SER A 620 15.63 -6.09 -35.62
C SER A 620 14.43 -5.19 -35.73
#